data_AF-Q2RXE9-F1
#
_entry.id   AF-Q2RXE9-F1
#
_cell.length_a   1.000
_cell.length_b   1.000
_cell.length_c   1.000
_cell.angle_alpha   90.00
_cell.angle_beta   90.00
_cell.angle_gamma   90.00
#
_symmetry.space_group_name_H-M   'P 1'
#
loop_
_entity.id
_entity.type
_entity.pdbx_description
1 polymer ?
#
loop_
_entity_poly.entity_id
_entity_poly.type
_entity_poly.pdbx_seq_one_letter_code
_entity_poly.pdbx_strand_id
1 'polypeptide(L)'
;MPLLPHNRTALGFLLRHLIAGLTGGLVFGGLILALDISGLRSMLMASQDGLLYTLLLFFGLSVTFGGVAMGVGVMSLGEDKN
;
A
#
# COMPACT_ATOMS: atom_id res chain seq x y z
N MET A 1 15.76 -22.34 2.08
CA MET A 1 15.77 -22.57 3.55
C MET A 1 14.32 -22.72 4.01
N PRO A 2 13.92 -23.84 4.61
CA PRO A 2 12.55 -24.00 5.12
C PRO A 2 12.31 -23.05 6.30
N LEU A 3 11.23 -22.26 6.25
CA LEU A 3 10.84 -21.35 7.32
C LEU A 3 10.30 -22.12 8.53
N LEU A 4 10.73 -21.73 9.73
CA LEU A 4 10.18 -22.22 11.00
C LEU A 4 8.66 -21.98 11.08
N PRO A 5 7.88 -22.85 11.76
CA PRO A 5 6.42 -22.76 11.80
C PRO A 5 5.87 -21.42 12.30
N HIS A 6 6.53 -20.80 13.27
CA HIS A 6 6.12 -19.50 13.82
C HIS A 6 6.36 -18.34 12.84
N ASN A 7 7.45 -18.38 12.06
CA ASN A 7 7.74 -17.36 11.03
C ASN A 7 6.70 -17.36 9.90
N ARG A 8 6.14 -18.52 9.56
CA ARG A 8 5.10 -18.61 8.52
C ARG A 8 3.82 -17.89 8.95
N THR A 9 3.49 -17.98 10.23
CA THR A 9 2.30 -17.33 10.81
C THR A 9 2.46 -15.81 10.83
N ALA A 10 3.62 -15.32 11.29
CA ALA A 10 3.95 -13.90 11.27
C ALA A 10 3.99 -13.33 9.83
N LEU A 11 4.60 -14.06 8.90
CA LEU A 11 4.66 -13.64 7.50
C LEU A 11 3.26 -13.57 6.89
N GLY A 12 2.41 -14.58 7.11
CA GLY A 12 1.03 -14.58 6.62
C GLY A 12 0.20 -13.44 7.23
N PHE A 13 0.38 -13.17 8.52
CA PHE A 13 -0.23 -12.03 9.21
C PHE A 13 0.16 -10.70 8.56
N LEU A 14 1.46 -10.50 8.34
CA LEU A 14 1.98 -9.28 7.73
C LEU A 14 1.50 -9.13 6.28
N LEU A 15 1.49 -10.22 5.51
CA LEU A 15 1.03 -10.24 4.12
C LEU A 15 -0.45 -9.82 4.00
N ARG A 16 -1.30 -10.27 4.93
CA ARG A 16 -2.72 -9.87 4.95
C ARG A 16 -2.88 -8.37 5.16
N HIS A 17 -2.11 -7.79 6.07
CA HIS A 17 -2.13 -6.34 6.32
C HIS A 17 -1.52 -5.54 5.18
N LEU A 18 -0.44 -6.07 4.56
CA LEU A 18 0.14 -5.49 3.36
C LEU A 18 -0.90 -5.43 2.23
N ILE A 19 -1.63 -6.52 1.97
CA ILE A 19 -2.69 -6.53 0.94
C ILE A 19 -3.76 -5.48 1.26
N ALA A 20 -4.20 -5.37 2.51
CA ALA A 20 -5.17 -4.35 2.91
C ALA A 20 -4.64 -2.92 2.66
N GLY A 21 -3.37 -2.65 2.99
CA GLY A 21 -2.72 -1.38 2.71
C GLY A 21 -2.56 -1.11 1.21
N LEU A 22 -2.18 -2.11 0.41
CA LEU A 22 -2.09 -2.00 -1.05
C LEU A 22 -3.44 -1.68 -1.68
N THR A 23 -4.52 -2.33 -1.24
CA THR A 23 -5.87 -2.00 -1.69
C THR A 23 -6.22 -0.54 -1.37
N GLY A 24 -5.92 -0.07 -0.16
CA GLY A 24 -6.11 1.33 0.23
C GLY A 24 -5.31 2.30 -0.65
N GLY A 25 -4.03 2.02 -0.90
CA GLY A 25 -3.16 2.84 -1.74
C GLY A 25 -3.59 2.88 -3.21
N LEU A 26 -4.03 1.74 -3.77
CA LEU A 26 -4.56 1.66 -5.13
C LEU A 26 -5.87 2.44 -5.28
N VAL A 27 -6.81 2.27 -4.34
CA VAL A 27 -8.08 3.00 -4.35
C VAL A 27 -7.83 4.50 -4.21
N PHE A 28 -6.98 4.92 -3.26
CA PHE A 28 -6.68 6.32 -3.05
C PHE A 28 -5.93 6.97 -4.23
N GLY A 29 -4.90 6.30 -4.76
CA GLY A 29 -4.19 6.76 -5.95
C GLY A 29 -5.10 6.83 -7.18
N GLY A 30 -5.96 5.82 -7.36
CA GLY A 30 -6.97 5.80 -8.41
C GLY A 30 -7.94 6.98 -8.31
N LEU A 31 -8.41 7.31 -7.10
CA LEU A 31 -9.29 8.46 -6.86
C LEU A 31 -8.59 9.79 -7.16
N ILE A 32 -7.33 9.96 -6.75
CA ILE A 32 -6.52 11.15 -7.06
C ILE A 32 -6.46 11.37 -8.58
N LEU A 33 -6.17 10.31 -9.34
CA LEU A 33 -6.08 10.39 -10.79
C LEU A 33 -7.46 10.56 -11.44
N ALA A 34 -8.50 9.88 -10.96
CA ALA A 34 -9.85 9.98 -11.50
C ALA A 34 -10.44 11.39 -11.36
N LEU A 35 -10.22 12.02 -10.20
CA LEU A 35 -10.68 13.37 -9.89
C LEU A 35 -9.74 14.47 -10.41
N ASP A 36 -8.62 14.09 -11.04
CA ASP A 36 -7.56 15.00 -11.51
C ASP A 36 -7.15 16.02 -10.44
N ILE A 37 -6.94 15.53 -9.20
CA ILE A 37 -6.62 16.40 -8.06
C ILE A 37 -5.34 17.15 -8.37
N SER A 38 -5.39 18.49 -8.28
CA SER A 38 -4.28 19.38 -8.63
C SER A 38 -3.76 19.23 -10.07
N GLY A 39 -4.55 18.64 -10.97
CA GLY A 39 -4.14 18.36 -12.36
C GLY A 39 -3.18 17.18 -12.50
N LEU A 40 -3.05 16.30 -11.49
CA LEU A 40 -2.09 15.19 -11.52
C LEU A 40 -2.26 14.25 -12.71
N ARG A 41 -3.49 13.90 -13.07
CA ARG A 41 -3.76 13.07 -14.26
C ARG A 41 -3.37 13.83 -15.52
N SER A 42 -3.72 15.10 -15.59
CA SER A 42 -3.36 15.96 -16.72
C SER A 42 -1.83 16.08 -16.86
N MET A 43 -1.08 16.21 -15.76
CA MET A 43 0.38 16.23 -15.76
C MET A 43 0.99 14.91 -16.20
N LEU A 44 0.44 13.78 -15.73
CA LEU A 44 0.89 12.44 -16.11
C LEU A 44 0.70 12.17 -17.61
N MET A 45 -0.43 12.60 -18.19
CA MET A 45 -0.72 12.42 -19.61
C MET A 45 0.10 13.35 -20.51
N ALA A 46 0.50 14.53 -20.02
CA ALA A 46 1.33 15.46 -20.77
C ALA A 46 2.83 15.09 -20.77
N SER A 47 3.26 14.21 -19.86
CA SER A 47 4.67 13.82 -19.72
C SER A 47 5.04 12.65 -20.63
N GLN A 48 6.24 12.70 -21.23
CA GLN A 48 6.81 11.56 -21.97
C GLN A 48 6.99 10.32 -21.09
N ASP A 49 7.25 10.51 -19.79
CA ASP A 49 7.50 9.44 -18.82
C ASP A 49 6.27 9.11 -17.95
N GLY A 50 5.06 9.38 -18.45
CA GLY A 50 3.81 9.21 -17.70
C GLY A 50 3.64 7.84 -17.04
N LEU A 51 4.13 6.76 -17.67
CA LEU A 51 4.11 5.41 -17.09
C LEU A 51 5.01 5.31 -15.83
N LEU A 52 6.23 5.83 -15.90
CA LEU A 52 7.20 5.79 -14.79
C LEU A 52 6.65 6.57 -13.59
N TYR A 53 6.09 7.75 -13.82
CA TYR A 53 5.51 8.57 -12.77
C TYR A 53 4.25 7.95 -12.17
N THR A 54 3.43 7.28 -12.99
CA THR A 54 2.29 6.49 -12.49
C THR A 54 2.77 5.38 -11.56
N LEU A 55 3.81 4.64 -11.96
CA LEU A 55 4.41 3.60 -11.13
C LEU A 55 4.99 4.17 -9.84
N LEU A 56 5.71 5.29 -9.90
CA LEU A 56 6.25 5.97 -8.72
C LEU A 56 5.14 6.43 -7.76
N LEU A 57 4.04 6.97 -8.28
CA LEU A 57 2.89 7.37 -7.49
C LEU A 57 2.29 6.17 -6.76
N PHE A 58 1.95 5.10 -7.48
CA PHE A 58 1.36 3.92 -6.86
C PHE A 58 2.34 3.17 -5.96
N PHE A 59 3.63 3.15 -6.30
CA PHE A 59 4.67 2.55 -5.48
C PHE A 59 4.83 3.32 -4.16
N GLY A 60 4.92 4.65 -4.21
CA GLY A 60 4.98 5.49 -3.01
C GLY A 60 3.76 5.29 -2.12
N LEU A 61 2.56 5.31 -2.69
CA LEU A 61 1.32 5.03 -1.96
C LEU A 61 1.30 3.61 -1.38
N SER A 62 1.78 2.62 -2.13
CA SER A 62 1.87 1.23 -1.67
C SER A 62 2.79 1.09 -0.46
N VAL A 63 3.94 1.75 -0.47
CA VAL A 63 4.88 1.77 0.66
C VAL A 63 4.25 2.46 1.87
N THR A 64 3.58 3.61 1.67
CA THR A 64 2.93 4.35 2.77
C THR A 64 1.78 3.56 3.38
N PHE A 65 0.76 3.21 2.60
CA PHE A 65 -0.44 2.52 3.12
C PHE A 65 -0.13 1.08 3.55
N GLY A 66 0.75 0.38 2.82
CA GLY A 66 1.23 -0.95 3.21
C GLY A 66 1.96 -0.91 4.55
N GLY A 67 2.89 0.04 4.72
CA GLY A 67 3.62 0.23 5.97
C GLY A 67 2.71 0.54 7.15
N VAL A 68 1.77 1.48 6.99
CA VAL A 68 0.79 1.83 8.03
C VAL A 68 -0.08 0.63 8.41
N ALA A 69 -0.64 -0.09 7.43
CA ALA A 69 -1.50 -1.23 7.69
C ALA A 69 -0.76 -2.36 8.43
N MET A 70 0.49 -2.65 8.03
CA MET A 70 1.33 -3.63 8.73
C MET A 70 1.68 -3.16 10.14
N GLY A 71 2.03 -1.89 10.34
CA GLY A 71 2.34 -1.30 11.65
C GLY A 71 1.16 -1.36 12.61
N VAL A 72 -0.03 -0.95 12.15
CA VAL A 72 -1.29 -1.07 12.92
C VAL A 72 -1.58 -2.52 13.26
N GLY A 73 -1.41 -3.44 12.30
CA GLY A 73 -1.56 -4.87 12.54
C GLY A 73 -0.69 -5.35 13.69
N VAL A 74 0.61 -5.04 13.65
CA VAL A 74 1.56 -5.45 14.71
C VAL A 74 1.19 -4.83 16.06
N MET A 75 0.82 -3.55 16.10
CA MET A 75 0.42 -2.88 17.35
C MET A 75 -0.86 -3.49 17.94
N SER A 76 -1.83 -3.88 17.10
CA SER A 76 -3.08 -4.51 17.54
C SER A 76 -2.89 -5.91 18.12
N LEU A 77 -1.75 -6.56 17.89
CA LEU A 77 -1.47 -7.89 18.42
C LEU A 77 -1.29 -7.89 19.95
N GLY A 78 -0.96 -6.73 20.54
CA GLY A 78 -0.85 -6.54 21.99
C GLY A 78 -2.13 -6.00 22.65
N GLU A 79 -3.18 -5.73 21.89
CA GLU A 79 -4.47 -5.32 22.45
C GLU A 79 -5.24 -6.56 22.92
N ASP A 80 -5.54 -6.61 24.21
CA ASP A 80 -6.37 -7.67 24.79
C ASP A 80 -7.80 -7.51 24.28
N LYS A 81 -8.29 -8.54 23.57
CA LYS A 81 -9.68 -8.59 23.09
C LYS A 81 -10.59 -8.90 24.28
N ASN A 82 -11.03 -7.86 24.98
CA ASN A 82 -12.12 -7.95 25.97
C ASN A 82 -13.45 -8.27 25.29
#